data_AF-A0A6A3BR69-F1
#
_entry.id   AF-A0A6A3BR69-F1
#
_cell.length_a   1.000
_cell.length_b   1.000
_cell.length_c   1.000
_cell.angle_alpha   90.00
_cell.angle_beta   90.00
_cell.angle_gamma   90.00
#
_symmetry.space_group_name_H-M   'P 1'
#
loop_
_entity.id
_entity.type
_entity.pdbx_description
1 polymer ?
#
loop_
_entity_poly.entity_id
_entity_poly.type
_entity_poly.pdbx_seq_one_letter_code
_entity_poly.pdbx_strand_id
1 'polypeptide(L)'
;MKVKSFLVESAPFAAMVTVEFLDVGLTTISKAAMSKGMSHFVFVVYSNALASIILLPASFFFARKKRPPITLPLLCKFFFLSIAGITLMQNCVFTGVSYSSPTLGSALANLIPAFTFLLAVIFRMEKLELRSSKSRIKILGTLVSISGALIITLYKGPPILSQPVQPHSEQSPSTMLITTSNNWVIGGLFMATAGFSLSASIIGQAAILKGYPSEITMVSFYCLFGTIQCALVALVAERNPNAWKLSPDIELISVVYSALFGSVATFGVMAWCIQRKGPVFVAMFKPLSIAIAAVFGFIFLGETLHRGR
;
A
#
# COMPACT_ATOMS: atom_id res chain seq x y z
N MET A 1 9.27 -30.31 -20.91
CA MET A 1 7.90 -30.02 -20.43
C MET A 1 7.84 -29.64 -18.94
N LYS A 2 8.49 -30.38 -18.02
CA LYS A 2 8.52 -30.08 -16.57
C LYS A 2 9.11 -28.70 -16.20
N VAL A 3 10.21 -28.28 -16.82
CA VAL A 3 10.85 -26.97 -16.54
C VAL A 3 9.95 -25.79 -16.94
N LYS A 4 9.27 -25.88 -18.09
CA LYS A 4 8.32 -24.85 -18.55
C LYS A 4 7.10 -24.75 -17.62
N SER A 5 6.61 -25.88 -17.09
CA SER A 5 5.54 -25.92 -16.09
C SER A 5 5.96 -25.28 -14.78
N PHE A 6 7.17 -25.59 -14.29
CA PHE A 6 7.72 -25.02 -13.07
C PHE A 6 7.91 -23.50 -13.17
N LEU A 7 8.49 -23.01 -14.27
CA LEU A 7 8.67 -21.57 -14.50
C LEU A 7 7.33 -20.80 -14.53
N VAL A 8 6.29 -21.39 -15.13
CA VAL A 8 4.95 -20.79 -15.16
C VAL A 8 4.30 -20.79 -13.77
N GLU A 9 4.53 -21.82 -12.96
CA GLU A 9 3.99 -21.90 -11.59
C GLU A 9 4.68 -20.97 -10.60
N SER A 10 5.98 -20.72 -10.78
CA SER A 10 6.79 -19.81 -9.96
C SER A 10 6.64 -18.34 -10.34
N ALA A 11 6.19 -18.03 -11.56
CA ALA A 11 6.09 -16.64 -12.04
C ALA A 11 5.27 -15.70 -11.12
N PRO A 12 4.10 -16.10 -10.57
CA PRO A 12 3.37 -15.25 -9.62
C PRO A 12 4.13 -14.95 -8.34
N PHE A 13 5.00 -15.86 -7.87
CA PHE A 13 5.81 -15.64 -6.67
C PHE A 13 6.90 -14.59 -6.95
N ALA A 14 7.67 -14.76 -8.03
CA ALA A 14 8.69 -13.80 -8.43
C ALA A 14 8.10 -12.41 -8.73
N ALA A 15 6.94 -12.37 -9.38
CA ALA A 15 6.23 -11.13 -9.68
C ALA A 15 5.79 -10.41 -8.39
N MET A 16 5.21 -11.14 -7.42
CA MET A 16 4.83 -10.54 -6.13
C MET A 16 6.04 -10.06 -5.33
N VAL A 17 7.14 -10.83 -5.29
CA VAL A 17 8.38 -10.37 -4.63
C VAL A 17 8.87 -9.06 -5.28
N THR A 18 8.88 -8.99 -6.61
CA THR A 18 9.27 -7.78 -7.35
C THR A 18 8.38 -6.59 -7.00
N VAL A 19 7.06 -6.80 -6.90
CA VAL A 19 6.11 -5.76 -6.47
C VAL A 19 6.48 -5.20 -5.09
N GLU A 20 6.82 -6.06 -4.12
CA GLU A 20 7.18 -5.59 -2.78
C GLU A 20 8.51 -4.81 -2.78
N PHE A 21 9.48 -5.15 -3.64
CA PHE A 21 10.68 -4.32 -3.84
C PHE A 21 10.35 -2.94 -4.45
N LEU A 22 9.48 -2.93 -5.47
CA LEU A 22 9.04 -1.68 -6.11
C LEU A 22 8.30 -0.77 -5.13
N ASP A 23 7.47 -1.35 -4.27
CA ASP A 23 6.71 -0.65 -3.23
C ASP A 23 7.63 -0.03 -2.17
N VAL A 24 8.66 -0.75 -1.72
CA VAL A 24 9.69 -0.18 -0.84
C VAL A 24 10.39 1.00 -1.50
N GLY A 25 10.86 0.84 -2.76
CA GLY A 25 11.47 1.94 -3.50
C GLY A 25 10.55 3.15 -3.66
N LEU A 26 9.25 2.91 -3.89
CA LEU A 26 8.23 3.96 -3.97
C LEU A 26 8.10 4.72 -2.66
N THR A 27 7.99 4.02 -1.53
CA THR A 27 7.88 4.67 -0.21
C THR A 27 9.11 5.50 0.11
N THR A 28 10.32 5.06 -0.28
CA THR A 28 11.56 5.84 -0.09
C THR A 28 11.57 7.12 -0.93
N ILE A 29 11.29 7.02 -2.24
CA ILE A 29 11.35 8.18 -3.16
C ILE A 29 10.21 9.18 -2.86
N SER A 30 9.00 8.68 -2.56
CA SER A 30 7.87 9.52 -2.15
C SER A 30 8.13 10.27 -0.85
N LYS A 31 8.74 9.61 0.14
CA LYS A 31 9.18 10.28 1.37
C LYS A 31 10.22 11.37 1.09
N ALA A 32 11.18 11.13 0.20
CA ALA A 32 12.16 12.15 -0.19
C ALA A 32 11.52 13.38 -0.85
N ALA A 33 10.51 13.17 -1.71
CA ALA A 33 9.73 14.27 -2.29
C ALA A 33 8.92 15.03 -1.22
N MET A 34 8.26 14.32 -0.31
CA MET A 34 7.48 14.93 0.78
C MET A 34 8.37 15.72 1.75
N SER A 35 9.61 15.27 2.00
CA SER A 35 10.55 16.03 2.84
C SER A 35 10.98 17.37 2.25
N LYS A 36 10.82 17.57 0.94
CA LYS A 36 11.03 18.87 0.28
C LYS A 36 9.80 19.78 0.28
N GLY A 37 8.68 19.32 0.84
CA GLY A 37 7.44 20.10 0.96
C GLY A 37 6.33 19.67 0.02
N MET A 38 6.52 18.61 -0.77
CA MET A 38 5.46 18.10 -1.65
C MET A 38 4.27 17.57 -0.83
N SER A 39 3.06 18.06 -1.14
CA SER A 39 1.82 17.58 -0.50
C SER A 39 1.51 16.15 -0.95
N HIS A 40 1.30 15.24 0.01
CA HIS A 40 1.00 13.84 -0.28
C HIS A 40 -0.33 13.65 -1.02
N PHE A 41 -1.32 14.52 -0.77
CA PHE A 41 -2.59 14.53 -1.50
C PHE A 41 -2.36 14.80 -2.99
N VAL A 42 -1.57 15.82 -3.31
CA VAL A 42 -1.23 16.21 -4.68
C VAL A 42 -0.38 15.13 -5.37
N PHE A 43 0.57 14.55 -4.65
CA PHE A 43 1.38 13.42 -5.14
C PHE A 43 0.52 12.24 -5.60
N VAL A 44 -0.47 11.85 -4.79
CA VAL A 44 -1.40 10.76 -5.11
C VAL A 44 -2.21 11.08 -6.37
N VAL A 45 -2.67 12.32 -6.53
CA VAL A 45 -3.41 12.76 -7.72
C VAL A 45 -2.55 12.62 -8.97
N TYR A 46 -1.35 13.21 -8.99
CA TYR A 46 -0.49 13.17 -10.17
C TYR A 46 -0.04 11.76 -10.54
N SER A 47 0.29 10.94 -9.55
CA SER A 47 0.73 9.55 -9.78
C SER A 47 -0.37 8.73 -10.46
N ASN A 48 -1.60 8.77 -9.92
CA ASN A 48 -2.71 8.01 -10.49
C ASN A 48 -3.22 8.62 -11.80
N ALA A 49 -3.13 9.95 -11.98
CA ALA A 49 -3.48 10.63 -13.22
C ALA A 49 -2.57 10.16 -14.37
N LEU A 50 -1.26 10.18 -14.14
CA LEU A 50 -0.28 9.73 -15.12
C LEU A 50 -0.47 8.23 -15.44
N ALA A 51 -0.70 7.41 -14.41
CA ALA A 51 -1.02 6.00 -14.61
C ALA A 51 -2.30 5.80 -15.44
N SER A 52 -3.33 6.61 -15.20
CA SER A 52 -4.59 6.58 -15.97
C SER A 52 -4.37 6.96 -17.43
N ILE A 53 -3.58 8.01 -17.70
CA ILE A 53 -3.19 8.44 -19.06
C ILE A 53 -2.46 7.33 -19.81
N ILE A 54 -1.63 6.54 -19.13
CA ILE A 54 -0.92 5.40 -19.73
C ILE A 54 -1.87 4.21 -19.98
N LEU A 55 -2.67 3.87 -18.97
CA LEU A 55 -3.47 2.64 -18.96
C LEU A 55 -4.74 2.72 -19.78
N LEU A 56 -5.45 3.86 -19.77
CA LEU A 56 -6.71 4.02 -20.52
C LEU A 56 -6.52 3.74 -22.01
N PRO A 57 -5.59 4.40 -22.73
CA PRO A 57 -5.33 4.09 -24.13
C PRO A 57 -4.94 2.63 -24.31
N ALA A 58 -4.03 2.10 -23.48
CA ALA A 58 -3.61 0.70 -23.55
C ALA A 58 -4.78 -0.27 -23.42
N SER A 59 -5.73 0.00 -22.51
CA SER A 59 -6.96 -0.78 -22.36
C SER A 59 -7.82 -0.76 -23.62
N PHE A 60 -7.99 0.41 -24.26
CA PHE A 60 -8.78 0.53 -25.49
C PHE A 60 -8.11 -0.12 -26.71
N PHE A 61 -6.77 -0.13 -26.80
CA PHE A 61 -6.07 -0.76 -27.92
C PHE A 61 -5.89 -2.27 -27.74
N PHE A 62 -5.43 -2.72 -26.56
CA PHE A 62 -5.06 -4.12 -26.34
C PHE A 62 -6.22 -5.00 -25.84
N ALA A 63 -7.14 -4.46 -25.05
CA ALA A 63 -8.19 -5.26 -24.41
C ALA A 63 -9.55 -5.22 -25.12
N ARG A 64 -9.76 -4.30 -26.09
CA ARG A 64 -11.07 -4.07 -26.74
C ARG A 64 -11.67 -5.31 -27.42
N LYS A 65 -10.85 -6.19 -28.00
CA LYS A 65 -11.34 -7.37 -28.73
C LYS A 65 -11.72 -8.56 -27.83
N LYS A 66 -11.23 -8.58 -26.58
CA LYS A 66 -11.34 -9.77 -25.69
C LYS A 66 -12.17 -9.51 -24.44
N ARG A 67 -12.61 -8.28 -24.18
CA ARG A 67 -13.29 -7.90 -22.93
C ARG A 67 -14.82 -7.89 -23.05
N PRO A 68 -15.55 -8.26 -21.99
CA PRO A 68 -17.00 -8.05 -21.93
C PRO A 68 -17.35 -6.56 -22.04
N PRO A 69 -18.61 -6.21 -22.39
CA PRO A 69 -19.05 -4.83 -22.46
C PRO A 69 -18.94 -4.14 -21.09
N ILE A 70 -18.59 -2.85 -21.10
CA ILE A 70 -18.54 -2.03 -19.90
C ILE A 70 -19.97 -1.55 -19.61
N THR A 71 -20.54 -2.00 -18.49
CA THR A 71 -21.88 -1.61 -18.04
C THR A 71 -21.81 -0.63 -16.87
N LEU A 72 -22.87 0.15 -16.64
CA LEU A 72 -22.93 1.09 -15.51
C LEU A 72 -22.71 0.40 -14.15
N PRO A 73 -23.31 -0.77 -13.85
CA PRO A 73 -23.02 -1.49 -12.60
C PRO A 73 -21.54 -1.86 -12.44
N LEU A 74 -20.85 -2.18 -13.54
CA LEU A 74 -19.41 -2.48 -13.50
C LEU A 74 -18.60 -1.21 -13.22
N LEU A 75 -18.96 -0.08 -13.82
CA LEU A 75 -18.35 1.22 -13.51
C LEU A 75 -18.55 1.59 -12.04
N CYS A 76 -19.73 1.37 -11.47
CA CYS A 76 -19.97 1.55 -10.04
C CYS A 76 -19.05 0.67 -9.19
N LYS A 77 -18.85 -0.60 -9.57
CA LYS A 77 -17.90 -1.49 -8.88
C LYS A 77 -16.47 -0.95 -8.93
N PHE A 78 -16.00 -0.49 -10.08
CA PHE A 78 -14.68 0.13 -10.20
C PHE A 78 -14.56 1.42 -9.37
N PHE A 79 -15.62 2.22 -9.31
CA PHE A 79 -15.66 3.43 -8.50
C PHE A 79 -15.49 3.13 -7.01
N PHE A 80 -16.29 2.21 -6.45
CA PHE A 80 -16.15 1.79 -5.04
C PHE A 80 -14.83 1.08 -4.76
N LEU A 81 -14.33 0.30 -5.73
CA LEU A 81 -13.03 -0.33 -5.62
C LEU A 81 -11.94 0.74 -5.41
N SER A 82 -11.98 1.81 -6.21
CA SER A 82 -11.03 2.94 -6.17
C SER A 82 -11.12 3.71 -4.86
N ILE A 83 -12.33 3.87 -4.30
CA ILE A 83 -12.51 4.47 -2.98
C ILE A 83 -11.72 3.67 -1.95
N ALA A 84 -11.88 2.35 -1.95
CA ALA A 84 -11.20 1.49 -0.98
C ALA A 84 -9.68 1.50 -1.21
N GLY A 85 -9.20 1.07 -2.37
CA GLY A 85 -7.77 0.77 -2.50
C GLY A 85 -6.88 1.89 -3.06
N ILE A 86 -7.43 3.03 -3.46
CA ILE A 86 -6.62 4.22 -3.78
C ILE A 86 -6.94 5.33 -2.79
N THR A 87 -8.19 5.83 -2.80
CA THR A 87 -8.53 7.06 -2.07
C THR A 87 -8.41 6.89 -0.57
N LEU A 88 -9.11 5.92 0.02
CA LEU A 88 -9.05 5.69 1.47
C LEU A 88 -7.68 5.11 1.85
N MET A 89 -7.22 4.08 1.14
CA MET A 89 -5.95 3.42 1.45
C MET A 89 -4.76 4.39 1.40
N GLN A 90 -4.46 5.04 0.28
CA GLN A 90 -3.24 5.85 0.12
C GLN A 90 -3.24 7.05 1.07
N ASN A 91 -4.37 7.76 1.19
CA ASN A 91 -4.46 8.91 2.10
C ASN A 91 -4.32 8.48 3.57
N CYS A 92 -4.91 7.36 3.99
CA CYS A 92 -4.73 6.83 5.33
C CYS A 92 -3.29 6.35 5.60
N VAL A 93 -2.59 5.78 4.62
CA VAL A 93 -1.17 5.42 4.78
C VAL A 93 -0.34 6.66 5.04
N PHE A 94 -0.41 7.67 4.17
CA PHE A 94 0.41 8.87 4.32
C PHE A 94 0.07 9.65 5.60
N THR A 95 -1.23 9.82 5.89
CA THR A 95 -1.69 10.45 7.13
C THR A 95 -1.24 9.65 8.36
N GLY A 96 -1.37 8.32 8.31
CA GLY A 96 -0.95 7.42 9.38
C GLY A 96 0.54 7.52 9.68
N VAL A 97 1.40 7.63 8.65
CA VAL A 97 2.85 7.82 8.81
C VAL A 97 3.13 9.17 9.46
N SER A 98 2.42 10.23 9.10
CA SER A 98 2.59 11.56 9.70
C SER A 98 2.23 11.62 11.19
N TYR A 99 1.22 10.86 11.63
CA TYR A 99 0.77 10.82 13.04
C TYR A 99 1.41 9.71 13.87
N SER A 100 2.25 8.85 13.29
CA SER A 100 2.86 7.73 13.99
C SER A 100 4.32 7.49 13.58
N SER A 101 4.85 6.31 13.90
CA SER A 101 6.17 5.88 13.45
C SER A 101 6.06 4.89 12.28
N PRO A 102 7.04 4.87 11.37
CA PRO A 102 7.14 3.84 10.34
C PRO A 102 7.09 2.42 10.90
N THR A 103 7.65 2.19 12.09
CA THR A 103 7.61 0.89 12.80
C THR A 103 6.18 0.46 13.12
N LEU A 104 5.32 1.38 13.56
CA LEU A 104 3.91 1.11 13.82
C LEU A 104 3.17 0.76 12.52
N GLY A 105 3.44 1.50 11.44
CA GLY A 105 2.90 1.21 10.11
C GLY A 105 3.28 -0.18 9.61
N SER A 106 4.55 -0.55 9.73
CA SER A 106 5.05 -1.88 9.40
C SER A 106 4.37 -2.98 10.24
N ALA A 107 4.24 -2.77 11.55
CA ALA A 107 3.57 -3.74 12.41
C ALA A 107 2.10 -3.98 12.01
N LEU A 108 1.39 -2.90 11.64
CA LEU A 108 -0.01 -2.96 11.23
C LEU A 108 -0.19 -3.47 9.79
N ALA A 109 0.81 -3.35 8.93
CA ALA A 109 0.79 -3.98 7.61
C ALA A 109 0.71 -5.53 7.69
N ASN A 110 1.17 -6.13 8.80
CA ASN A 110 1.00 -7.57 9.04
C ASN A 110 -0.48 -7.98 9.19
N LEU A 111 -1.38 -7.04 9.47
CA LEU A 111 -2.82 -7.30 9.53
C LEU A 111 -3.45 -7.48 8.15
N ILE A 112 -2.79 -7.06 7.07
CA ILE A 112 -3.35 -7.14 5.71
C ILE A 112 -3.67 -8.60 5.31
N PRO A 113 -2.77 -9.59 5.46
CA PRO A 113 -3.13 -10.99 5.25
C PRO A 113 -4.32 -11.45 6.09
N ALA A 114 -4.38 -11.05 7.37
CA ALA A 114 -5.44 -11.43 8.31
C ALA A 114 -6.81 -10.87 7.88
N PHE A 115 -6.90 -9.57 7.60
CA PHE A 115 -8.10 -8.93 7.08
C PHE A 115 -8.53 -9.51 5.74
N THR A 116 -7.58 -9.75 4.83
CA THR A 116 -7.89 -10.34 3.52
C THR A 116 -8.44 -11.75 3.66
N PHE A 117 -7.86 -12.58 4.52
CA PHE A 117 -8.36 -13.93 4.78
C PHE A 117 -9.77 -13.89 5.39
N LEU A 118 -10.02 -13.03 6.38
CA LEU A 118 -11.33 -12.87 7.00
C LEU A 118 -12.39 -12.46 5.97
N LEU A 119 -12.10 -11.44 5.16
CA LEU A 119 -13.00 -10.99 4.10
C LEU A 119 -13.20 -12.07 3.03
N ALA A 120 -12.16 -12.81 2.64
CA ALA A 120 -12.27 -13.92 1.69
C ALA A 120 -13.22 -15.01 2.19
N VAL A 121 -13.23 -15.30 3.49
CA VAL A 121 -14.16 -16.26 4.11
C VAL A 121 -15.59 -15.68 4.11
N ILE A 122 -15.77 -14.42 4.54
CA ILE A 122 -17.08 -13.75 4.57
C ILE A 122 -17.74 -13.73 3.19
N PHE A 123 -16.98 -13.37 2.15
CA PHE A 123 -17.46 -13.34 0.77
C PHE A 123 -17.43 -14.70 0.07
N ARG A 124 -17.18 -15.80 0.81
CA ARG A 124 -17.15 -17.19 0.31
C ARG A 124 -16.18 -17.41 -0.87
N MET A 125 -15.10 -16.64 -0.91
CA MET A 125 -14.00 -16.79 -1.85
C MET A 125 -12.99 -17.84 -1.38
N GLU A 126 -12.98 -18.14 -0.08
CA GLU A 126 -12.17 -19.19 0.55
C GLU A 126 -13.08 -20.15 1.32
N LYS A 127 -12.91 -21.47 1.14
CA LYS A 127 -13.64 -22.48 1.91
C LYS A 127 -12.87 -22.82 3.18
N LEU A 128 -13.52 -22.69 4.33
CA LEU A 128 -12.91 -22.92 5.63
C LEU A 128 -13.36 -24.28 6.19
N GLU A 129 -12.55 -25.31 5.94
CA GLU A 129 -12.75 -26.64 6.50
C GLU A 129 -12.02 -26.74 7.84
N LEU A 130 -12.71 -26.51 8.97
CA LEU A 130 -12.12 -26.44 10.32
C LEU A 130 -11.31 -27.68 10.73
N ARG A 131 -11.59 -28.83 10.11
CA ARG A 131 -10.89 -30.10 10.35
C ARG A 131 -9.59 -30.22 9.52
N SER A 132 -9.41 -29.41 8.48
CA SER A 132 -8.23 -29.41 7.63
C SER A 132 -7.05 -28.72 8.31
N SER A 133 -5.89 -29.37 8.32
CA SER A 133 -4.64 -28.80 8.86
C SER A 133 -4.27 -27.47 8.20
N LYS A 134 -4.57 -27.31 6.90
CA LYS A 134 -4.32 -26.06 6.16
C LYS A 134 -5.16 -24.90 6.69
N SER A 135 -6.45 -25.13 6.97
CA SER A 135 -7.35 -24.11 7.52
C SER A 135 -6.98 -23.74 8.96
N ARG A 136 -6.55 -24.72 9.76
CA ARG A 136 -6.05 -24.46 11.13
C ARG A 136 -4.81 -23.58 11.15
N ILE A 137 -3.85 -23.83 10.25
CA ILE A 137 -2.64 -23.00 10.11
C ILE A 137 -3.02 -21.56 9.71
N LYS A 138 -3.96 -21.38 8.77
CA LYS A 138 -4.43 -20.04 8.37
C LYS A 138 -5.08 -19.27 9.53
N ILE A 139 -5.92 -19.94 10.31
CA ILE A 139 -6.55 -19.34 11.50
C ILE A 139 -5.49 -18.98 12.54
N LEU A 140 -4.56 -19.88 12.84
CA LEU A 140 -3.51 -19.63 13.82
C LEU A 140 -2.61 -18.47 13.38
N GLY A 141 -2.18 -18.42 12.12
CA GLY A 141 -1.41 -17.31 11.57
C GLY A 141 -2.15 -15.98 11.62
N THR A 142 -3.47 -15.99 11.40
CA THR A 142 -4.34 -14.81 11.53
C THR A 142 -4.37 -14.31 12.98
N LEU A 143 -4.57 -15.21 13.96
CA LEU A 143 -4.58 -14.86 15.39
C LEU A 143 -3.23 -14.32 15.84
N VAL A 144 -2.13 -14.96 15.43
CA VAL A 144 -0.77 -14.51 15.76
C VAL A 144 -0.49 -13.13 15.18
N SER A 145 -0.91 -12.85 13.94
CA SER A 145 -0.75 -11.52 13.33
C SER A 145 -1.52 -10.44 14.09
N ILE A 146 -2.80 -10.69 14.43
CA ILE A 146 -3.63 -9.74 15.19
C ILE A 146 -3.02 -9.48 16.56
N SER A 147 -2.64 -10.54 17.29
CA SER A 147 -2.01 -10.42 18.60
C SER A 147 -0.69 -9.66 18.53
N GLY A 148 0.16 -9.94 17.54
CA GLY A 148 1.42 -9.24 17.33
C GLY A 148 1.24 -7.74 17.07
N ALA A 149 0.27 -7.38 16.22
CA ALA A 149 -0.08 -5.99 15.96
C ALA A 149 -0.61 -5.27 17.21
N LEU A 150 -1.48 -5.92 17.98
CA LEU A 150 -2.00 -5.38 19.25
C LEU A 150 -0.90 -5.17 20.28
N ILE A 151 0.04 -6.12 20.41
CA ILE A 151 1.19 -5.98 21.32
C ILE A 151 2.04 -4.78 20.91
N ILE A 152 2.43 -4.66 19.63
CA ILE A 152 3.27 -3.52 19.17
C ILE A 152 2.55 -2.18 19.34
N THR A 153 1.23 -2.18 19.17
CA THR A 153 0.41 -0.97 19.31
C THR A 153 0.26 -0.58 20.78
N LEU A 154 -0.07 -1.52 21.68
CA LEU A 154 -0.42 -1.21 23.07
C LEU A 154 0.76 -1.25 24.04
N TYR A 155 1.84 -1.95 23.70
CA TYR A 155 2.99 -2.11 24.59
C TYR A 155 3.91 -0.89 24.55
N LYS A 156 4.14 -0.29 25.73
CA LYS A 156 5.14 0.76 25.94
C LYS A 156 6.44 0.12 26.45
N GLY A 157 7.41 -0.09 25.56
CA GLY A 157 8.77 -0.49 25.94
C GLY A 157 9.63 0.72 26.37
N PRO A 158 10.59 0.55 27.30
CA PRO A 158 11.56 1.59 27.64
C PRO A 158 12.51 1.89 26.46
N PRO A 159 12.95 3.15 26.27
CA PRO A 159 13.88 3.51 25.20
C PRO A 159 15.23 2.83 25.42
N ILE A 160 15.75 2.15 24.40
CA ILE A 160 16.91 1.25 24.55
C ILE A 160 18.26 1.98 24.39
N LEU A 161 18.29 3.19 23.81
CA LEU A 161 19.49 4.04 23.77
C LEU A 161 19.14 5.52 24.08
N SER A 162 19.50 5.97 25.28
CA SER A 162 19.77 7.39 25.52
C SER A 162 21.18 7.65 25.00
N GLN A 163 21.33 8.37 23.89
CA GLN A 163 22.65 8.89 23.53
C GLN A 163 23.15 9.79 24.67
N PRO A 164 24.43 9.67 25.10
CA PRO A 164 24.99 10.63 26.04
C PRO A 164 25.07 11.98 25.33
N VAL A 165 24.32 12.96 25.82
CA VAL A 165 24.52 14.37 25.45
C VAL A 165 25.94 14.73 25.91
N GLN A 166 26.86 14.96 24.98
CA GLN A 166 28.11 15.63 25.31
C GLN A 166 27.81 17.10 25.67
N PRO A 167 28.31 17.62 26.79
CA PRO A 167 28.05 18.98 27.20
C PRO A 167 29.05 19.92 26.51
N HIS A 168 28.61 20.66 25.49
CA HIS A 168 29.34 21.85 25.05
C HIS A 168 28.43 23.06 24.85
N SER A 169 28.57 23.99 25.80
CA SER A 169 28.48 25.46 25.73
C SER A 169 27.23 26.13 25.14
N GLU A 170 26.43 26.68 26.07
CA GLU A 170 25.72 27.96 26.05
C GLU A 170 25.47 28.66 24.70
N GLN A 171 24.22 28.61 24.23
CA GLN A 171 23.56 29.69 23.49
C GLN A 171 22.02 29.56 23.63
N SER A 172 21.42 30.60 24.25
CA SER A 172 20.03 31.08 24.30
C SER A 172 18.82 30.11 24.15
N PRO A 173 17.80 30.16 25.05
CA PRO A 173 16.60 29.33 24.95
C PRO A 173 15.62 29.92 23.94
N SER A 174 15.75 29.55 22.67
CA SER A 174 14.71 29.81 21.67
C SER A 174 14.73 28.76 20.57
N THR A 175 14.38 27.51 20.90
CA THR A 175 14.11 26.50 19.86
C THR A 175 13.18 25.41 20.38
N MET A 176 11.96 25.40 19.83
CA MET A 176 11.12 24.23 19.61
C MET A 176 11.23 23.07 20.62
N LEU A 177 10.76 23.28 21.85
CA LEU A 177 10.01 22.23 22.52
C LEU A 177 8.62 22.17 21.87
N ILE A 178 8.56 21.73 20.61
CA ILE A 178 7.31 21.20 20.06
C ILE A 178 7.06 19.95 20.90
N THR A 179 6.18 20.12 21.88
CA THR A 179 5.44 19.06 22.52
C THR A 179 4.68 18.31 21.44
N THR A 180 5.34 17.38 20.75
CA THR A 180 4.69 16.43 19.86
C THR A 180 3.89 15.50 20.77
N SER A 181 2.67 15.91 21.10
CA SER A 181 1.60 15.02 21.52
C SER A 181 1.47 13.96 20.44
N ASN A 182 2.23 12.89 20.59
CA ASN A 182 2.36 11.85 19.60
C ASN A 182 1.06 11.05 19.69
N ASN A 183 0.05 11.44 18.91
CA ASN A 183 -1.25 10.78 18.82
C ASN A 183 -1.11 9.44 18.08
N TRP A 184 -0.21 8.57 18.56
CA TRP A 184 0.15 7.29 17.98
C TRP A 184 -1.07 6.38 17.84
N VAL A 185 -2.09 6.53 18.69
CA VAL A 185 -3.38 5.84 18.58
C VAL A 185 -4.10 6.25 17.30
N ILE A 186 -4.12 7.55 16.97
CA ILE A 186 -4.75 8.08 15.76
C ILE A 186 -3.99 7.59 14.52
N GLY A 187 -2.65 7.65 14.54
CA GLY A 187 -1.84 7.12 13.43
C GLY A 187 -1.98 5.60 13.26
N GLY A 188 -2.07 4.84 14.36
CA GLY A 188 -2.37 3.42 14.35
C GLY A 188 -3.75 3.10 13.79
N LEU A 189 -4.77 3.90 14.13
CA LEU A 189 -6.11 3.76 13.57
C LEU A 189 -6.10 3.99 12.05
N PHE A 190 -5.46 5.06 11.57
CA PHE A 190 -5.30 5.31 10.13
C PHE A 190 -4.59 4.16 9.41
N MET A 191 -3.53 3.61 10.01
CA MET A 191 -2.81 2.46 9.46
C MET A 191 -3.65 1.19 9.42
N ALA A 192 -4.43 0.92 10.47
CA ALA A 192 -5.37 -0.22 10.50
C ALA A 192 -6.47 -0.04 9.45
N THR A 193 -7.02 1.17 9.30
CA THR A 193 -7.99 1.51 8.26
C THR A 193 -7.38 1.32 6.87
N ALA A 194 -6.15 1.77 6.64
CA ALA A 194 -5.44 1.56 5.38
C ALA A 194 -5.28 0.07 5.07
N GLY A 195 -4.84 -0.72 6.05
CA GLY A 195 -4.68 -2.18 5.90
C GLY A 195 -5.99 -2.89 5.57
N PHE A 196 -7.06 -2.56 6.30
CA PHE A 196 -8.40 -3.09 6.02
C PHE A 196 -8.90 -2.68 4.64
N SER A 197 -8.69 -1.41 4.26
CA SER A 197 -9.13 -0.86 2.97
C SER A 197 -8.38 -1.51 1.80
N LEU A 198 -7.08 -1.76 1.94
CA LEU A 198 -6.29 -2.54 0.99
C LEU A 198 -6.86 -3.96 0.86
N SER A 199 -7.10 -4.65 1.98
CA SER A 199 -7.70 -5.99 1.97
C SER A 199 -9.06 -6.03 1.29
N ALA A 200 -9.93 -5.06 1.58
CA ALA A 200 -11.22 -4.91 0.92
C ALA A 200 -11.06 -4.70 -0.59
N SER A 201 -10.08 -3.91 -1.01
CA SER A 201 -9.79 -3.70 -2.43
C SER A 201 -9.27 -4.97 -3.12
N ILE A 202 -8.40 -5.76 -2.47
CA ILE A 202 -7.91 -7.04 -3.02
C ILE A 202 -9.07 -8.02 -3.25
N ILE A 203 -9.99 -8.10 -2.28
CA ILE A 203 -11.20 -8.93 -2.38
C ILE A 203 -12.14 -8.41 -3.47
N GLY A 204 -12.35 -7.09 -3.53
CA GLY A 204 -13.14 -6.44 -4.57
C GLY A 204 -12.59 -6.69 -5.97
N GLN A 205 -11.27 -6.59 -6.16
CA GLN A 205 -10.58 -6.94 -7.41
C GLN A 205 -10.87 -8.40 -7.77
N ALA A 206 -10.71 -9.33 -6.83
CA ALA A 206 -10.96 -10.74 -7.09
C ALA A 206 -12.43 -11.01 -7.50
N ALA A 207 -13.38 -10.35 -6.85
CA ALA A 207 -14.80 -10.47 -7.18
C ALA A 207 -15.13 -9.91 -8.56
N ILE A 208 -14.53 -8.78 -8.94
CA ILE A 208 -14.73 -8.17 -10.26
C ILE A 208 -14.07 -9.01 -11.35
N LEU A 209 -12.81 -9.41 -11.17
CA LEU A 209 -12.06 -10.18 -12.16
C LEU A 209 -12.66 -11.57 -12.43
N LYS A 210 -13.38 -12.15 -11.45
CA LYS A 210 -14.16 -13.38 -11.64
C LYS A 210 -15.28 -13.21 -12.68
N GLY A 211 -15.94 -12.05 -12.73
CA GLY A 211 -17.01 -11.76 -13.70
C GLY A 211 -16.55 -10.96 -14.92
N TYR A 212 -15.39 -10.30 -14.83
CA TYR A 212 -14.84 -9.42 -15.86
C TYR A 212 -13.32 -9.67 -15.99
N PRO A 213 -12.89 -10.67 -16.79
CA PRO A 213 -11.51 -11.14 -16.83
C PRO A 213 -10.61 -10.24 -17.71
N SER A 214 -10.56 -8.95 -17.40
CA SER A 214 -9.66 -7.99 -18.06
C SER A 214 -8.97 -7.12 -17.00
N GLU A 215 -7.75 -7.52 -16.64
CA GLU A 215 -6.92 -6.87 -15.64
C GLU A 215 -6.60 -5.42 -16.04
N ILE A 216 -6.12 -5.22 -17.27
CA ILE A 216 -5.73 -3.90 -17.78
C ILE A 216 -6.92 -2.94 -17.74
N THR A 217 -8.11 -3.39 -18.15
CA THR A 217 -9.31 -2.54 -18.11
C THR A 217 -9.71 -2.20 -16.67
N MET A 218 -9.74 -3.18 -15.77
CA MET A 218 -10.04 -2.93 -14.36
C MET A 218 -9.06 -1.91 -13.78
N VAL A 219 -7.75 -2.13 -13.96
CA VAL A 219 -6.70 -1.26 -13.42
C VAL A 219 -6.77 0.14 -14.04
N SER A 220 -7.14 0.27 -15.32
CA SER A 220 -7.34 1.58 -15.98
C SER A 220 -8.45 2.39 -15.31
N PHE A 221 -9.63 1.79 -15.12
CA PHE A 221 -10.75 2.46 -14.46
C PHE A 221 -10.50 2.67 -12.97
N TYR A 222 -9.76 1.76 -12.34
CA TYR A 222 -9.32 1.90 -10.96
C TYR A 222 -8.45 3.15 -10.77
N CYS A 223 -7.40 3.31 -11.59
CA CYS A 223 -6.57 4.53 -11.57
C CYS A 223 -7.36 5.78 -11.96
N LEU A 224 -8.26 5.71 -12.95
CA LEU A 224 -9.08 6.84 -13.37
C LEU A 224 -9.99 7.34 -12.25
N PHE A 225 -10.81 6.46 -11.66
CA PHE A 225 -11.71 6.85 -10.58
C PHE A 225 -10.93 7.23 -9.32
N GLY A 226 -9.82 6.55 -9.02
CA GLY A 226 -8.92 6.93 -7.94
C GLY A 226 -8.36 8.34 -8.13
N THR A 227 -7.97 8.72 -9.36
CA THR A 227 -7.53 10.08 -9.67
C THR A 227 -8.61 11.10 -9.40
N ILE A 228 -9.83 10.87 -9.89
CA ILE A 228 -10.97 11.78 -9.70
C ILE A 228 -11.27 11.95 -8.20
N GLN A 229 -11.37 10.85 -7.47
CA GLN A 229 -11.69 10.86 -6.05
C GLN A 229 -10.57 11.52 -5.22
N CYS A 230 -9.31 11.18 -5.47
CA CYS A 230 -8.19 11.82 -4.79
C CYS A 230 -8.08 13.30 -5.16
N ALA A 231 -8.42 13.71 -6.38
CA ALA A 231 -8.44 15.12 -6.76
C ALA A 231 -9.49 15.89 -5.96
N LEU A 232 -10.69 15.31 -5.77
CA LEU A 232 -11.72 15.91 -4.92
C LEU A 232 -11.24 16.04 -3.46
N VAL A 233 -10.60 15.01 -2.93
CA VAL A 233 -10.02 15.05 -1.57
C VAL A 233 -8.91 16.09 -1.48
N ALA A 234 -7.99 16.11 -2.44
CA ALA A 234 -6.86 17.04 -2.50
C ALA A 234 -7.31 18.49 -2.63
N LEU A 235 -8.36 18.79 -3.41
CA LEU A 235 -8.89 20.15 -3.53
C LEU A 235 -9.48 20.67 -2.21
N VAL A 236 -10.03 19.77 -1.38
CA VAL A 236 -10.56 20.14 -0.06
C VAL A 236 -9.45 20.28 0.97
N ALA A 237 -8.47 19.35 0.95
CA ALA A 237 -7.38 19.27 1.92
C ALA A 237 -6.26 20.29 1.65
N GLU A 238 -5.95 20.53 0.37
CA GLU A 238 -4.85 21.38 -0.10
C GLU A 238 -5.40 22.55 -0.92
N ARG A 239 -5.88 23.57 -0.18
CA ARG A 239 -6.50 24.76 -0.77
C ARG A 239 -5.48 25.74 -1.36
N ASN A 240 -4.20 25.60 -1.04
CA ASN A 240 -3.15 26.48 -1.54
C ASN A 240 -2.78 26.09 -2.98
N PRO A 241 -2.99 26.95 -3.99
CA PRO A 241 -2.65 26.64 -5.37
C PRO A 241 -1.15 26.39 -5.58
N ASN A 242 -0.28 26.94 -4.72
CA ASN A 242 1.16 26.71 -4.83
C ASN A 242 1.56 25.26 -4.52
N ALA A 243 0.78 24.53 -3.71
CA ALA A 243 1.05 23.13 -3.43
C ALA A 243 0.78 22.21 -4.64
N TRP A 244 0.06 22.71 -5.65
CA TRP A 244 -0.17 22.04 -6.93
C TRP A 244 0.92 22.33 -7.96
N LYS A 245 1.88 23.22 -7.67
CA LYS A 245 3.03 23.45 -8.56
C LYS A 245 4.02 22.31 -8.36
N LEU A 246 4.17 21.48 -9.38
CA LEU A 246 5.14 20.39 -9.39
C LEU A 246 6.52 20.92 -9.78
N SER A 247 7.51 20.69 -8.92
CA SER A 247 8.91 21.04 -9.21
C SER A 247 9.54 19.99 -10.14
N PRO A 248 10.35 20.38 -11.15
CA PRO A 248 10.99 19.45 -12.08
C PRO A 248 12.24 18.79 -11.47
N ASP A 249 12.13 18.27 -10.25
CA ASP A 249 13.23 17.67 -9.49
C ASP A 249 12.83 16.27 -8.94
N ILE A 250 13.16 15.97 -7.68
CA ILE A 250 12.74 14.73 -7.02
C ILE A 250 11.21 14.58 -6.97
N GLU A 251 10.45 15.67 -6.97
CA GLU A 251 8.98 15.61 -6.98
C GLU A 251 8.46 14.96 -8.26
N LEU A 252 8.92 15.43 -9.43
CA LEU A 252 8.55 14.86 -10.73
C LEU A 252 9.06 13.42 -10.88
N ILE A 253 10.29 13.14 -10.47
CA ILE A 253 10.86 11.78 -10.50
C ILE A 253 10.00 10.82 -9.67
N SER A 254 9.58 11.27 -8.48
CA SER A 254 8.73 10.49 -7.58
C SER A 254 7.37 10.20 -8.19
N VAL A 255 6.72 11.20 -8.80
CA VAL A 255 5.44 11.03 -9.50
C VAL A 255 5.55 10.03 -10.65
N VAL A 256 6.60 10.14 -11.47
CA VAL A 256 6.81 9.22 -12.62
C VAL A 256 7.07 7.79 -12.14
N TYR A 257 7.94 7.63 -11.14
CA TYR A 257 8.22 6.32 -10.55
C TYR A 257 6.95 5.70 -9.95
N SER A 258 6.18 6.49 -9.19
CA SER A 258 4.90 6.09 -8.60
C SER A 258 3.88 5.66 -9.65
N ALA A 259 3.71 6.45 -10.71
CA ALA A 259 2.79 6.11 -11.78
C ALA A 259 3.18 4.79 -12.46
N LEU A 260 4.44 4.61 -12.84
CA LEU A 260 4.90 3.45 -13.59
C LEU A 260 4.96 2.18 -12.73
N PHE A 261 5.58 2.26 -11.56
CA PHE A 261 5.86 1.09 -10.73
C PHE A 261 4.80 0.89 -9.64
N GLY A 262 4.34 1.96 -9.00
CA GLY A 262 3.34 1.93 -7.94
C GLY A 262 1.91 1.69 -8.44
N SER A 263 1.53 2.30 -9.57
CA SER A 263 0.19 2.14 -10.12
C SER A 263 0.17 1.14 -11.27
N VAL A 264 0.86 1.41 -12.40
CA VAL A 264 0.75 0.58 -13.61
C VAL A 264 1.24 -0.85 -13.37
N ALA A 265 2.50 -1.01 -12.94
CA ALA A 265 3.08 -2.34 -12.73
C ALA A 265 2.44 -3.06 -11.53
N THR A 266 2.43 -2.42 -10.36
CA THR A 266 1.93 -3.06 -9.13
C THR A 266 0.46 -3.45 -9.20
N PHE A 267 -0.45 -2.55 -9.60
CA PHE A 267 -1.87 -2.92 -9.71
C PHE A 267 -2.11 -3.94 -10.83
N GLY A 268 -1.38 -3.85 -11.94
CA GLY A 268 -1.44 -4.83 -13.03
C GLY A 268 -1.01 -6.23 -12.59
N VAL A 269 0.15 -6.33 -11.93
CA VAL A 269 0.69 -7.58 -11.40
C VAL A 269 -0.20 -8.14 -10.30
N MET A 270 -0.70 -7.30 -9.38
CA MET A 270 -1.63 -7.73 -8.34
C MET A 270 -2.91 -8.30 -8.95
N ALA A 271 -3.53 -7.61 -9.91
CA ALA A 271 -4.72 -8.09 -10.60
C ALA A 271 -4.48 -9.44 -11.31
N TRP A 272 -3.33 -9.58 -11.98
CA TRP A 272 -2.92 -10.81 -12.64
C TRP A 272 -2.69 -11.97 -11.65
N CYS A 273 -1.96 -11.71 -10.56
CA CYS A 273 -1.73 -12.69 -9.49
C CYS A 273 -3.03 -13.11 -8.80
N ILE A 274 -3.97 -12.17 -8.59
CA ILE A 274 -5.29 -12.45 -8.03
C ILE A 274 -6.05 -13.43 -8.92
N GLN A 275 -6.07 -13.25 -10.24
CA GLN A 275 -6.73 -14.21 -11.14
C GLN A 275 -6.06 -15.60 -11.11
N ARG A 276 -4.73 -15.64 -10.99
CA ARG A 276 -3.95 -16.89 -11.09
C ARG A 276 -3.94 -17.71 -9.81
N LYS A 277 -3.81 -17.06 -8.66
CA LYS A 277 -3.57 -17.72 -7.35
C LYS A 277 -4.55 -17.30 -6.26
N GLY A 278 -5.38 -16.29 -6.52
CA GLY A 278 -6.40 -15.81 -5.60
C GLY A 278 -5.98 -14.60 -4.75
N PRO A 279 -6.93 -13.94 -4.07
CA PRO A 279 -6.68 -12.73 -3.29
C PRO A 279 -5.80 -12.95 -2.06
N VAL A 280 -5.98 -14.08 -1.36
CA VAL A 280 -5.20 -14.42 -0.16
C VAL A 280 -3.73 -14.63 -0.52
N PHE A 281 -3.44 -15.19 -1.71
CA PHE A 281 -2.06 -15.33 -2.20
C PHE A 281 -1.33 -14.00 -2.26
N VAL A 282 -1.94 -12.99 -2.88
CA VAL A 282 -1.35 -11.66 -3.03
C VAL A 282 -1.14 -10.98 -1.67
N ALA A 283 -2.12 -11.07 -0.77
CA ALA A 283 -2.02 -10.43 0.54
C ALA A 283 -0.90 -11.00 1.42
N MET A 284 -0.54 -12.28 1.27
CA MET A 284 0.55 -12.91 2.04
C MET A 284 1.93 -12.31 1.77
N PHE A 285 2.13 -11.59 0.66
CA PHE A 285 3.40 -10.94 0.36
C PHE A 285 3.54 -9.56 1.01
N LYS A 286 2.46 -8.95 1.49
CA LYS A 286 2.52 -7.57 2.04
C LYS A 286 3.47 -7.39 3.22
N PRO A 287 3.60 -8.35 4.17
CA PRO A 287 4.63 -8.30 5.20
C PRO A 287 6.08 -8.29 4.67
N LEU A 288 6.32 -8.78 3.44
CA LEU A 288 7.67 -8.87 2.88
C LEU A 288 8.27 -7.48 2.60
N SER A 289 7.44 -6.49 2.23
CA SER A 289 7.89 -5.10 2.07
C SER A 289 8.63 -4.58 3.31
N ILE A 290 8.20 -4.97 4.52
CA ILE A 290 8.83 -4.58 5.78
C ILE A 290 10.23 -5.15 5.88
N ALA A 291 10.38 -6.45 5.59
CA ALA A 291 11.68 -7.12 5.63
C ALA A 291 12.64 -6.53 4.61
N ILE A 292 12.16 -6.26 3.39
CA ILE A 292 12.94 -5.61 2.33
C ILE A 292 13.35 -4.20 2.78
N ALA A 293 12.43 -3.39 3.30
CA ALA A 293 12.72 -2.04 3.79
C ALA A 293 13.77 -2.04 4.90
N ALA A 294 13.70 -2.98 5.84
CA ALA A 294 14.66 -3.11 6.93
C ALA A 294 16.07 -3.45 6.41
N VAL A 295 16.17 -4.36 5.43
CA VAL A 295 17.45 -4.72 4.79
C VAL A 295 18.03 -3.53 4.01
N PHE A 296 17.19 -2.79 3.28
CA PHE A 296 17.63 -1.61 2.53
C PHE A 296 18.07 -0.47 3.46
N GLY A 297 17.33 -0.22 4.54
CA GLY A 297 17.72 0.77 5.56
C GLY A 297 19.07 0.44 6.19
N PHE A 298 19.30 -0.83 6.52
CA PHE A 298 20.58 -1.28 7.08
C PHE A 298 21.74 -1.14 6.08
N ILE A 299 21.57 -1.62 4.84
CA ILE A 299 22.65 -1.66 3.84
C ILE A 299 23.00 -0.26 3.31
N PHE A 300 21.99 0.55 2.98
CA PHE A 300 22.19 1.80 2.24
C PHE A 300 22.19 3.05 3.13
N LEU A 301 21.43 3.06 4.22
CA LEU A 301 21.36 4.22 5.12
C LEU A 301 22.24 4.06 6.36
N GLY A 302 22.84 2.88 6.56
CA GLY A 302 23.62 2.58 7.76
C GLY A 302 22.77 2.65 9.03
N GLU A 303 21.45 2.56 8.90
CA GLU A 303 20.55 2.57 10.05
C GLU A 303 20.83 1.32 10.89
N THR A 304 21.25 1.52 12.14
CA THR A 304 21.36 0.42 13.10
C THR A 304 19.98 -0.22 13.25
N LEU A 305 19.86 -1.51 12.93
CA LEU A 305 18.65 -2.29 13.15
C LEU A 305 18.28 -2.25 14.64
N HIS A 306 17.28 -1.45 14.98
CA HIS A 306 16.76 -1.37 16.34
C HIS A 306 15.92 -2.63 16.61
N ARG A 307 16.19 -3.33 17.71
CA ARG A 307 15.47 -4.54 18.13
C ARG A 307 14.07 -4.17 18.63
N GLY A 308 13.15 -3.88 17.71
CA GLY A 308 11.91 -3.20 18.07
C GLY A 308 12.21 -1.80 18.61
N ARG A 309 11.19 -1.08 19.08
CA ARG A 309 11.36 0.27 19.62
C ARG A 309 12.40 0.31 20.74
#